data_AF-A0A3A9ZPH1-F1
#
_entry.id   AF-A0A3A9ZPH1-F1
#
_cell.length_a   1.000
_cell.length_b   1.000
_cell.length_c   1.000
_cell.angle_alpha   90.00
_cell.angle_beta   90.00
_cell.angle_gamma   90.00
#
_symmetry.space_group_name_H-M   'P 1'
#
loop_
_entity.id
_entity.type
_entity.pdbx_description
1 polymer ?
#
loop_
_entity_poly.entity_id
_entity_poly.type
_entity_poly.pdbx_seq_one_letter_code
_entity_poly.pdbx_strand_id
1 'polypeptide(L)' 'MLTITQELRDRIVAHARADHPDEACGVVAGPAGSDRPERFVPMLNAARSPTFYEFDSGDLLRLYR' A
#
# COMPACT_ATOMS: atom_id res chain seq x y z
N MET A 1 8.71 17.09 -4.82
CA MET A 1 7.57 17.06 -3.87
C MET A 1 6.60 15.98 -4.30
N LEU A 2 6.34 14.99 -3.44
CA LEU A 2 5.41 13.88 -3.72
C LEU A 2 4.01 14.38 -4.06
N THR A 3 3.46 13.93 -5.19
CA THR A 3 2.10 14.26 -5.65
C THR A 3 1.27 12.99 -5.84
N ILE A 4 0.35 12.74 -4.92
CA ILE A 4 -0.57 11.59 -4.98
C ILE A 4 -1.88 12.04 -5.61
N THR A 5 -2.35 11.35 -6.65
CA THR A 5 -3.64 11.64 -7.27
C THR A 5 -4.79 11.31 -6.33
N GLN A 6 -5.94 11.97 -6.51
CA GLN A 6 -7.13 11.67 -5.72
C GLN A 6 -7.56 10.20 -5.87
N GLU A 7 -7.45 9.63 -7.07
CA GLU A 7 -7.75 8.22 -7.31
C GLU A 7 -6.87 7.27 -6.46
N LEU A 8 -5.55 7.50 -6.43
CA LEU A 8 -4.65 6.68 -5.61
C LEU A 8 -4.96 6.85 -4.12
N ARG A 9 -5.22 8.08 -3.67
CA ARG A 9 -5.64 8.36 -2.29
C ARG A 9 -6.90 7.58 -1.91
N ASP A 10 -7.91 7.60 -2.77
CA ASP A 10 -9.19 6.97 -2.48
C ASP A 10 -9.05 5.44 -2.43
N ARG A 11 -8.19 4.86 -3.27
CA ARG A 11 -7.83 3.43 -3.18
C ARG A 11 -7.09 3.08 -1.89
N ILE A 12 -6.16 3.92 -1.43
CA ILE A 12 -5.46 3.73 -0.14
C ILE A 12 -6.46 3.75 1.01
N VAL A 13 -7.36 4.74 1.04
CA VAL A 13 -8.38 4.85 2.09
C VAL A 13 -9.35 3.67 2.04
N ALA A 14 -9.76 3.21 0.86
CA ALA A 14 -10.63 2.06 0.72
C ALA A 14 -9.99 0.78 1.28
N HIS A 15 -8.70 0.55 1.01
CA HIS A 15 -7.95 -0.57 1.59
C HIS A 15 -7.85 -0.47 3.11
N ALA A 16 -7.51 0.72 3.64
CA ALA A 16 -7.45 0.95 5.09
C ALA A 16 -8.80 0.68 5.78
N ARG A 17 -9.91 0.99 5.13
CA ARG A 17 -11.26 0.69 5.65
C ARG A 17 -11.60 -0.79 5.61
N ALA A 18 -11.13 -1.51 4.59
CA ALA A 18 -11.37 -2.94 4.44
C ALA A 18 -10.60 -3.78 5.47
N ASP A 19 -9.40 -3.34 5.83
CA ASP A 19 -8.50 -4.08 6.73
C ASP A 19 -8.75 -3.76 8.22
N HIS A 20 -9.47 -2.69 8.52
CA HIS A 20 -9.86 -2.34 9.89
C HIS A 20 -10.53 -3.55 10.60
N PRO A 21 -10.13 -3.90 11.84
CA PRO A 21 -9.34 -3.12 12.78
C PRO A 21 -7.82 -3.22 12.65
N ASP A 22 -7.32 -4.07 11.77
CA ASP A 22 -5.88 -4.22 11.56
C ASP A 22 -5.31 -2.98 10.85
N GLU A 23 -4.03 -2.71 11.09
CA GLU A 23 -3.29 -1.74 10.29
C GLU A 23 -3.17 -2.25 8.85
N ALA A 24 -3.49 -1.39 7.89
CA ALA A 24 -3.34 -1.65 6.47
C ALA A 24 -1.95 -1.21 5.97
N CYS A 25 -1.32 -2.03 5.12
CA CYS A 25 -0.02 -1.74 4.54
C CYS A 25 -0.02 -1.93 3.02
N GLY A 26 0.92 -1.28 2.32
CA GLY A 26 0.94 -1.33 0.87
C GLY A 26 2.08 -0.54 0.25
N VAL A 27 2.20 -0.64 -1.07
CA VAL A 27 3.21 0.10 -1.86
C VAL A 27 2.52 1.03 -2.85
N VAL A 28 2.98 2.27 -2.89
CA VAL A 28 2.56 3.28 -3.88
C VAL A 28 3.76 3.53 -4.79
N ALA A 29 3.72 3.01 -6.00
CA ALA A 29 4.85 2.95 -6.93
C ALA A 29 4.71 3.96 -8.07
N GLY A 30 5.84 4.52 -8.50
CA GLY A 30 5.97 5.37 -9.68
C GLY A 30 7.42 5.41 -10.17
N PRO A 31 7.69 6.09 -11.29
CA PRO A 31 9.04 6.21 -11.83
C PRO A 31 10.01 6.85 -10.82
N ALA A 32 11.21 6.29 -10.67
CA ALA A 32 12.21 6.83 -9.76
C ALA A 32 12.56 8.29 -10.11
N GLY A 33 12.65 9.15 -9.10
CA GLY A 33 12.94 10.59 -9.27
C GLY A 33 11.77 11.44 -9.78
N SER A 34 10.60 10.86 -10.05
CA SER A 34 9.45 11.62 -10.57
C SER A 34 8.60 12.31 -9.50
N ASP A 35 8.64 11.82 -8.24
CA ASP A 35 7.70 12.18 -7.18
C ASP A 35 6.21 12.00 -7.57
N ARG A 36 5.92 11.20 -8.60
CA ARG A 36 4.58 10.95 -9.14
C ARG A 36 4.29 9.45 -9.17
N PRO A 37 3.72 8.90 -8.09
CA PRO A 37 3.21 7.54 -8.12
C PRO A 37 2.04 7.39 -9.09
N GLU A 38 1.96 6.21 -9.69
CA GLU A 38 0.97 5.86 -10.71
C GLU A 38 0.22 4.56 -10.36
N ARG A 39 0.76 3.75 -9.44
CA ARG A 39 0.21 2.44 -9.09
C ARG A 39 0.13 2.26 -7.58
N PHE A 40 -1.04 1.86 -7.08
CA PHE A 40 -1.21 1.37 -5.70
C PHE A 40 -1.28 -0.15 -5.69
N VAL A 41 -0.48 -0.78 -4.84
CA VAL A 41 -0.40 -2.22 -4.61
C VAL A 41 -0.70 -2.49 -3.13
N PRO A 42 -1.93 -2.94 -2.78
CA PRO A 42 -2.26 -3.31 -1.42
C PRO A 42 -1.48 -4.57 -1.02
N MET A 43 -1.11 -4.66 0.26
CA MET A 43 -0.39 -5.80 0.84
C MET A 43 -1.16 -6.30 2.06
N LEU A 44 -1.17 -7.60 2.26
CA LEU A 44 -1.67 -8.16 3.51
C LEU A 44 -0.68 -7.83 4.65
N ASN A 45 -1.22 -7.28 5.75
CA ASN A 45 -0.49 -7.25 7.01
C ASN A 45 -0.44 -8.66 7.61
N ALA A 46 0.70 -9.34 7.44
CA ALA A 46 0.92 -10.69 7.94
C ALA A 46 0.83 -10.77 9.47
N ALA A 47 1.15 -9.68 10.18
CA ALA A 47 1.08 -9.61 11.64
C ALA A 47 -0.35 -9.46 12.17
N ARG A 48 -1.34 -9.13 11.32
CA ARG A 48 -2.75 -8.93 11.73
C ARG A 48 -2.87 -8.03 12.98
N SER A 49 -2.09 -6.95 12.98
CA SER A 49 -1.95 -6.08 14.15
C SER A 49 -2.57 -4.72 13.87
N PRO A 50 -3.24 -4.09 14.84
CA PRO A 50 -3.85 -2.77 14.69
C PRO A 50 -2.84 -1.61 14.70
N THR A 51 -1.57 -1.85 15.04
CA THR A 51 -0.59 -0.77 15.30
C THR A 51 0.78 -0.98 14.67
N PHE A 52 1.03 -2.15 14.07
CA PHE A 52 2.25 -2.39 13.29
C PHE A 52 1.94 -3.36 12.15
N TYR A 53 2.78 -3.35 11.13
CA TYR A 53 2.66 -4.27 10.00
C TYR A 53 3.92 -5.07 9.74
N GLU A 54 3.70 -6.24 9.17
CA GLU A 54 4.71 -7.01 8.46
C GLU A 54 4.15 -7.33 7.08
N PHE A 55 4.95 -7.13 6.02
CA PHE A 55 4.50 -7.51 4.68
C PHE A 55 4.38 -9.03 4.57
N ASP A 56 3.26 -9.48 3.99
CA ASP A 56 3.17 -10.85 3.52
C ASP A 56 4.26 -11.12 2.47
N SER A 57 5.02 -12.19 2.69
CA SER A 57 6.14 -12.56 1.82
C SER A 57 5.71 -12.94 0.39
N GLY A 58 4.51 -13.48 0.23
CA GLY A 58 3.94 -13.78 -1.08
C GLY A 58 3.54 -12.52 -1.85
N ASP A 59 3.00 -11.53 -1.15
CA ASP A 59 2.67 -10.22 -1.73
C ASP A 59 3.93 -9.46 -2.13
N LEU A 60 4.97 -9.50 -1.29
CA LEU A 60 6.28 -8.90 -1.59
C LEU A 60 6.90 -9.54 -2.84
N LEU A 61 6.85 -10.87 -2.97
CA LEU A 61 7.32 -11.57 -4.16
C LEU A 61 6.54 -11.15 -5.42
N ARG A 62 5.21 -10.97 -5.30
CA ARG A 62 4.35 -10.50 -6.40
C ARG A 62 4.59 -9.05 -6.78
N LEU A 63 5.10 -8.21 -5.87
CA LEU A 63 5.44 -6.83 -6.18
C LEU A 63 6.62 -6.73 -7.16
N TYR A 64 7.61 -7.60 -6.99
CA TYR A 64 8.86 -7.61 -7.77
C TYR A 64 8.81 -8.49 -9.02
N ARG A 65 7.73 -9.25 -9.20
CA ARG A 65 7.45 -10.02 -10.42
C ARG A 65 6.61 -9.20 -11.39
#